data_AF-A0A833X0S1-F1
#
_entry.id   AF-A0A833X0S1-F1
#
_cell.length_a   1.000
_cell.length_b   1.000
_cell.length_c   1.000
_cell.angle_alpha   90.00
_cell.angle_beta   90.00
_cell.angle_gamma   90.00
#
_symmetry.space_group_name_H-M   'P 1'
#
loop_
_entity.id
_entity.type
_entity.pdbx_description
1 polymer ?
#
loop_
_entity_poly.entity_id
_entity_poly.type
_entity_poly.pdbx_seq_one_letter_code
_entity_poly.pdbx_strand_id
1 'polypeptide(L)'
;MSGLNQRNDGGQQPSSSVTQYSSTKALSYEGLLSEEELAVLRSIVAREAGLNELLRCCCCFEDDQSVELLQALLRVRELSLATVNAIAGWRRCMLQTRPFLWRNLNYALKMTSDLDFVSKSQLATAAMDGVRLPRRNPFSTIGGLDQSMRVFWTIEMPEERDLAVLLDSAAFAPSHATVDLPSQIRLAECFLLYEERRYGKFSRAQAAADHRLKELVQKEAEYSSKTRFGQAL
;
A
#
# COMPACT_ATOMS: atom_id res chain seq x y z
N MET A 1 75.17 -30.14 -3.68
CA MET A 1 74.32 -31.28 -4.07
C MET A 1 73.95 -31.99 -2.77
N SER A 2 72.67 -32.03 -2.39
CA SER A 2 71.68 -33.08 -2.73
C SER A 2 71.92 -34.36 -1.92
N GLY A 3 71.02 -34.87 -1.05
CA GLY A 3 69.69 -34.42 -0.58
C GLY A 3 69.42 -35.03 0.82
N LEU A 4 68.21 -35.35 1.31
CA LEU A 4 66.86 -35.46 0.74
C LEU A 4 65.81 -35.38 1.89
N ASN A 5 64.54 -35.07 1.53
CA ASN A 5 63.23 -35.34 2.18
C ASN A 5 63.19 -36.20 3.47
N GLN A 6 62.30 -36.01 4.47
CA GLN A 6 61.06 -35.20 4.62
C GLN A 6 60.83 -34.93 6.15
N ARG A 7 59.68 -34.57 6.79
CA ARG A 7 58.24 -34.52 6.46
C ARG A 7 57.46 -33.59 7.44
N ASN A 8 56.16 -33.36 7.17
CA ASN A 8 55.15 -32.84 8.13
C ASN A 8 54.67 -33.98 9.10
N ASP A 9 53.83 -33.79 10.13
CA ASP A 9 52.81 -32.76 10.38
C ASP A 9 52.38 -32.63 11.87
N GLY A 10 51.62 -31.56 12.20
CA GLY A 10 50.68 -31.54 13.34
C GLY A 10 50.98 -30.62 14.55
N GLY A 11 49.94 -29.89 15.01
CA GLY A 11 49.81 -29.44 16.41
C GLY A 11 49.89 -27.94 16.72
N GLN A 12 48.84 -27.16 16.42
CA GLN A 12 48.65 -25.80 16.97
C GLN A 12 47.74 -25.80 18.21
N GLN A 13 48.11 -25.08 19.29
CA GLN A 13 47.18 -24.36 20.17
C GLN A 13 47.89 -23.22 20.93
N PRO A 14 47.44 -21.95 20.79
CA PRO A 14 47.77 -20.86 21.70
C PRO A 14 46.54 -20.37 22.50
N SER A 15 46.74 -20.06 23.78
CA SER A 15 45.73 -19.51 24.71
C SER A 15 46.48 -18.78 25.83
N SER A 16 46.09 -17.59 26.32
CA SER A 16 44.95 -16.73 25.96
C SER A 16 45.31 -15.25 26.15
N SER A 17 44.64 -14.36 25.42
CA SER A 17 44.60 -12.92 25.71
C SER A 17 43.14 -12.46 25.77
N VAL A 18 42.78 -11.72 26.82
CA VAL A 18 41.38 -11.34 27.09
C VAL A 18 41.03 -10.05 26.37
N THR A 19 40.53 -10.17 25.14
CA THR A 19 39.97 -9.02 24.40
C THR A 19 38.59 -8.66 24.97
N GLN A 20 38.51 -7.58 25.74
CA GLN A 20 37.23 -7.01 26.17
C GLN A 20 36.50 -6.39 24.96
N TYR A 21 35.67 -7.18 24.29
CA TYR A 21 34.74 -6.67 23.28
C TYR A 21 33.61 -5.91 23.98
N SER A 22 33.71 -4.57 24.01
CA SER A 22 32.63 -3.66 24.40
C SER A 22 31.40 -3.90 23.54
N SER A 23 30.49 -4.74 24.03
CA SER A 23 29.35 -5.22 23.24
C SER A 23 28.25 -4.16 23.20
N THR A 24 28.20 -3.38 22.12
CA THR A 24 27.12 -2.42 21.82
C THR A 24 25.79 -3.10 21.44
N LYS A 25 25.51 -4.29 21.99
CA LYS A 25 24.25 -5.03 21.89
C LYS A 25 23.18 -4.51 22.86
N ALA A 26 23.08 -3.18 22.97
CA ALA A 26 22.11 -2.47 23.82
C ALA A 26 20.99 -1.78 23.00
N LEU A 27 20.77 -2.24 21.77
CA LEU A 27 19.61 -1.93 20.94
C LEU A 27 18.99 -3.24 20.44
N SER A 28 18.49 -4.05 21.37
CA SER A 28 17.64 -5.20 21.07
C SER A 28 16.33 -4.70 20.46
N TYR A 29 16.25 -4.69 19.14
CA TYR A 29 15.06 -4.33 18.35
C TYR A 29 14.03 -5.49 18.39
N GLU A 30 13.74 -5.95 19.60
CA GLU A 30 12.91 -7.11 19.97
C GLU A 30 11.79 -6.67 20.93
N GLY A 31 11.34 -5.42 20.80
CA GLY A 31 10.11 -4.90 21.40
C GLY A 31 8.94 -5.20 20.48
N LEU A 32 8.09 -6.15 20.87
CA LEU A 32 6.88 -6.56 20.15
C LEU A 32 5.96 -5.36 19.87
N LEU A 33 5.68 -5.11 18.58
CA LEU A 33 4.62 -4.20 18.09
C LEU A 33 4.58 -2.84 18.78
N SER A 34 5.32 -1.86 18.23
CA SER A 34 5.10 -0.45 18.64
C SER A 34 3.64 -0.06 18.38
N GLU A 35 3.08 0.90 19.14
CA GLU A 35 1.66 1.25 18.99
C GLU A 35 1.34 1.77 17.58
N GLU A 36 2.32 2.39 16.92
CA GLU A 36 2.27 2.82 15.52
C GLU A 36 2.32 1.63 14.56
N GLU A 37 3.12 0.59 14.83
CA GLU A 37 3.13 -0.64 14.03
C GLU A 37 1.77 -1.36 14.12
N LEU A 38 1.20 -1.42 15.32
CA LEU A 38 -0.14 -1.96 15.56
C LEU A 38 -1.23 -1.09 14.90
N ALA A 39 -1.06 0.23 14.86
CA ALA A 39 -1.95 1.13 14.12
C ALA A 39 -1.88 0.87 12.60
N VAL A 40 -0.68 0.64 12.04
CA VAL A 40 -0.53 0.21 10.64
C VAL A 40 -1.24 -1.12 10.40
N LEU A 41 -1.01 -2.14 11.22
CA LEU A 41 -1.68 -3.45 11.07
C LEU A 41 -3.21 -3.33 11.11
N ARG A 42 -3.75 -2.53 12.05
CA ARG A 42 -5.19 -2.23 12.15
C ARG A 42 -5.72 -1.54 10.88
N SER A 43 -5.03 -0.52 10.38
CA SER A 43 -5.43 0.19 9.15
C SER A 43 -5.41 -0.72 7.91
N ILE A 44 -4.37 -1.54 7.75
CA ILE A 44 -4.25 -2.51 6.66
C ILE A 44 -5.38 -3.56 6.72
N VAL A 45 -5.68 -4.11 7.89
CA VAL A 45 -6.78 -5.09 8.05
C VAL A 45 -8.13 -4.45 7.70
N ALA A 46 -8.41 -3.24 8.19
CA ALA A 46 -9.64 -2.52 7.85
C ALA A 46 -9.72 -2.22 6.34
N ARG A 47 -8.61 -1.85 5.71
CA ARG A 47 -8.54 -1.58 4.27
C ARG A 47 -8.69 -2.83 3.40
N GLU A 48 -8.07 -3.95 3.75
CA GLU A 48 -8.28 -5.21 3.04
C GLU A 48 -9.73 -5.71 3.15
N ALA A 49 -10.39 -5.49 4.30
CA ALA A 49 -11.81 -5.77 4.45
C ALA A 49 -12.67 -4.86 3.54
N GLY A 50 -12.41 -3.55 3.52
CA GLY A 50 -13.09 -2.61 2.62
C GLY A 50 -12.89 -2.93 1.14
N LEU A 51 -11.69 -3.36 0.74
CA LEU A 51 -11.40 -3.81 -0.64
C LEU A 51 -12.20 -5.07 -1.03
N ASN A 52 -12.47 -5.95 -0.07
CA ASN A 52 -13.27 -7.16 -0.31
C ASN A 52 -14.77 -6.82 -0.42
N GLU A 53 -15.26 -5.88 0.39
CA GLU A 53 -16.63 -5.38 0.27
C GLU A 53 -16.86 -4.61 -1.03
N LEU A 54 -15.90 -3.78 -1.45
CA LEU A 54 -15.93 -3.13 -2.77
C LEU A 54 -15.92 -4.14 -3.92
N LEU A 55 -15.16 -5.25 -3.80
CA LEU A 55 -15.24 -6.35 -4.76
C LEU A 55 -16.63 -7.00 -4.77
N ARG A 56 -17.25 -7.22 -3.60
CA ARG A 56 -18.62 -7.75 -3.48
C ARG A 56 -19.61 -6.87 -4.25
N CYS A 57 -19.60 -5.56 -4.02
CA CYS A 57 -20.45 -4.62 -4.75
C CYS A 57 -20.16 -4.62 -6.27
N CYS A 58 -18.89 -4.69 -6.68
CA CYS A 58 -18.51 -4.83 -8.09
C CYS A 58 -18.97 -6.15 -8.75
N CYS A 59 -19.49 -7.11 -7.98
CA CYS A 59 -19.89 -8.46 -8.41
C CYS A 59 -21.36 -8.83 -8.07
N CYS A 60 -22.19 -7.90 -7.60
CA CYS A 60 -23.59 -8.20 -7.22
C CYS A 60 -24.48 -8.51 -8.43
N PHE A 61 -24.42 -7.67 -9.48
CA PHE A 61 -25.30 -7.71 -10.67
C PHE A 61 -26.81 -7.61 -10.39
N GLU A 62 -27.18 -7.16 -9.20
CA GLU A 62 -28.54 -6.76 -8.83
C GLU A 62 -28.79 -5.31 -9.29
N ASP A 63 -30.05 -4.99 -9.59
CA ASP A 63 -30.46 -3.62 -9.90
C ASP A 63 -30.28 -2.70 -8.68
N ASP A 64 -30.25 -1.38 -8.93
CA ASP A 64 -30.09 -0.28 -7.96
C ASP A 64 -28.81 -0.24 -7.07
N GLN A 65 -27.97 -1.29 -7.05
CA GLN A 65 -26.72 -1.39 -6.24
C GLN A 65 -25.61 -0.34 -6.53
N SER A 66 -25.90 0.71 -7.31
CA SER A 66 -24.95 1.78 -7.62
C SER A 66 -24.60 2.64 -6.41
N VAL A 67 -25.53 2.83 -5.47
CA VAL A 67 -25.30 3.66 -4.27
C VAL A 67 -24.33 2.96 -3.32
N GLU A 68 -24.55 1.67 -3.07
CA GLU A 68 -23.72 0.79 -2.24
C GLU A 68 -22.30 0.65 -2.81
N LEU A 69 -22.17 0.54 -4.14
CA LEU A 69 -20.88 0.50 -4.82
C LEU A 69 -20.11 1.82 -4.63
N LEU A 70 -20.77 2.97 -4.83
CA LEU A 70 -20.14 4.29 -4.62
C LEU A 70 -19.78 4.53 -3.14
N GLN A 71 -20.62 4.10 -2.20
CA GLN A 71 -20.32 4.16 -0.76
C GLN A 71 -19.11 3.28 -0.40
N ALA A 72 -19.04 2.04 -0.90
CA ALA A 72 -17.88 1.16 -0.70
C ALA A 72 -16.61 1.75 -1.33
N LEU A 73 -16.71 2.40 -2.49
CA LEU A 73 -15.59 3.05 -3.17
C LEU A 73 -15.03 4.24 -2.38
N LEU A 74 -15.93 5.10 -1.85
CA LEU A 74 -15.56 6.21 -0.95
C LEU A 74 -14.98 5.68 0.37
N ARG A 75 -15.55 4.61 0.93
CA ARG A 75 -15.03 3.98 2.15
C ARG A 75 -13.62 3.41 1.95
N VAL A 76 -13.31 2.84 0.79
CA VAL A 76 -11.95 2.40 0.47
C VAL A 76 -10.99 3.59 0.26
N ARG A 77 -11.45 4.72 -0.30
CA ARG A 77 -10.67 5.97 -0.36
C ARG A 77 -10.26 6.45 1.04
N GLU A 78 -11.20 6.49 2.00
CA GLU A 78 -10.91 6.80 3.42
C GLU A 78 -9.90 5.83 4.04
N LEU A 79 -10.10 4.52 3.82
CA LEU A 79 -9.22 3.48 4.38
C LEU A 79 -7.82 3.51 3.75
N SER A 80 -7.68 3.86 2.47
CA SER A 80 -6.39 4.16 1.83
C SER A 80 -5.69 5.34 2.51
N LEU A 81 -6.40 6.44 2.80
CA LEU A 81 -5.82 7.60 3.50
C LEU A 81 -5.35 7.24 4.91
N ALA A 82 -6.22 6.60 5.70
CA ALA A 82 -5.88 6.15 7.05
C ALA A 82 -4.66 5.21 7.06
N THR A 83 -4.53 4.34 6.05
CA THR A 83 -3.37 3.44 5.93
C THR A 83 -2.09 4.17 5.58
N VAL A 84 -2.11 5.15 4.66
CA VAL A 84 -0.92 5.97 4.37
C VAL A 84 -0.50 6.79 5.59
N ASN A 85 -1.45 7.42 6.28
CA ASN A 85 -1.17 8.21 7.48
C ASN A 85 -0.54 7.34 8.59
N ALA A 86 -1.05 6.12 8.80
CA ALA A 86 -0.46 5.18 9.75
C ALA A 86 0.99 4.77 9.36
N ILE A 87 1.24 4.42 8.09
CA ILE A 87 2.58 4.03 7.63
C ILE A 87 3.56 5.22 7.71
N ALA A 88 3.09 6.44 7.44
CA ALA A 88 3.86 7.67 7.60
C ALA A 88 4.14 8.00 9.08
N GLY A 89 3.23 7.67 10.00
CA GLY A 89 3.43 7.75 11.45
C GLY A 89 4.50 6.80 11.95
N TRP A 90 4.31 5.51 11.71
CA TRP A 90 5.28 4.45 12.06
C TRP A 90 6.69 4.73 11.52
N ARG A 91 6.81 5.34 10.33
CA ARG A 91 8.09 5.76 9.75
C ARG A 91 8.77 6.94 10.44
N ARG A 92 8.05 7.87 11.07
CA ARG A 92 8.66 9.00 11.79
C ARG A 92 9.40 8.57 13.05
N CYS A 93 8.99 7.45 13.64
CA CYS A 93 9.69 6.83 14.77
C CYS A 93 10.99 6.08 14.35
N MET A 94 11.43 6.18 13.08
CA MET A 94 12.60 5.46 12.55
C MET A 94 13.76 6.37 12.13
N LEU A 95 14.96 6.09 12.66
CA LEU A 95 16.22 6.67 12.17
C LEU A 95 16.58 6.24 10.73
N GLN A 96 16.09 5.07 10.29
CA GLN A 96 16.23 4.57 8.93
C GLN A 96 14.88 4.02 8.46
N THR A 97 14.27 4.69 7.49
CA THR A 97 12.92 4.35 7.01
C THR A 97 12.91 3.08 6.16
N ARG A 98 12.01 2.14 6.52
CA ARG A 98 11.89 0.80 5.93
C ARG A 98 10.54 0.61 5.22
N PRO A 99 10.40 -0.37 4.31
CA PRO A 99 9.10 -0.71 3.73
C PRO A 99 8.24 -1.42 4.79
N PHE A 100 6.94 -1.09 4.89
CA PHE A 100 6.03 -1.90 5.70
C PHE A 100 5.67 -3.18 4.93
N LEU A 101 6.00 -4.35 5.49
CA LEU A 101 5.80 -5.63 4.83
C LEU A 101 4.52 -6.31 5.33
N TRP A 102 3.57 -6.50 4.41
CA TRP A 102 2.35 -7.27 4.64
C TRP A 102 2.34 -8.48 3.70
N ARG A 103 2.27 -9.70 4.26
CA ARG A 103 2.36 -10.97 3.51
C ARG A 103 3.56 -10.99 2.54
N ASN A 104 4.73 -10.55 3.03
CA ASN A 104 6.00 -10.42 2.29
C ASN A 104 6.00 -9.44 1.10
N LEU A 105 5.00 -8.57 0.99
CA LEU A 105 4.95 -7.49 0.01
C LEU A 105 5.06 -6.13 0.70
N ASN A 106 5.76 -5.17 0.08
CA ASN A 106 5.67 -3.77 0.48
C ASN A 106 4.23 -3.29 0.27
N TYR A 107 3.52 -2.99 1.36
CA TYR A 107 2.09 -2.70 1.28
C TYR A 107 1.82 -1.37 0.58
N ALA A 108 2.62 -0.33 0.86
CA ALA A 108 2.49 0.97 0.19
C ALA A 108 2.69 0.83 -1.34
N LEU A 109 3.68 0.04 -1.80
CA LEU A 109 3.77 -0.28 -3.23
C LEU A 109 2.54 -1.03 -3.75
N LYS A 110 2.03 -2.04 -3.04
CA LYS A 110 0.83 -2.79 -3.44
C LYS A 110 -0.40 -1.88 -3.60
N MET A 111 -0.59 -0.91 -2.69
CA MET A 111 -1.70 0.06 -2.73
C MET A 111 -1.83 0.74 -4.10
N THR A 112 -0.70 1.04 -4.76
CA THR A 112 -0.64 1.66 -6.09
C THR A 112 -1.31 0.88 -7.22
N SER A 113 -1.80 -0.35 -6.99
CA SER A 113 -2.54 -1.14 -7.98
C SER A 113 -3.77 -1.88 -7.43
N ASP A 114 -4.08 -1.75 -6.13
CA ASP A 114 -5.17 -2.51 -5.49
C ASP A 114 -6.55 -2.26 -6.10
N LEU A 115 -6.76 -1.10 -6.75
CA LEU A 115 -8.01 -0.71 -7.39
C LEU A 115 -8.02 -0.92 -8.91
N ASP A 116 -7.01 -1.60 -9.47
CA ASP A 116 -6.99 -1.94 -10.91
C ASP A 116 -8.14 -2.86 -11.33
N PHE A 117 -8.80 -3.57 -10.39
CA PHE A 117 -10.04 -4.31 -10.68
C PHE A 117 -11.24 -3.37 -10.90
N VAL A 118 -11.34 -2.26 -10.16
CA VAL A 118 -12.41 -1.26 -10.35
C VAL A 118 -12.30 -0.61 -11.73
N SER A 119 -11.09 -0.41 -12.25
CA SER A 119 -10.85 0.03 -13.64
C SER A 119 -11.34 -0.95 -14.73
N LYS A 120 -11.84 -2.13 -14.32
CA LYS A 120 -12.40 -3.17 -15.17
C LYS A 120 -13.87 -3.50 -14.89
N SER A 121 -14.41 -3.18 -13.73
CA SER A 121 -15.80 -3.47 -13.40
C SER A 121 -16.77 -2.66 -14.27
N GLN A 122 -17.68 -3.37 -14.93
CA GLN A 122 -18.76 -2.78 -15.72
C GLN A 122 -19.77 -2.08 -14.81
N LEU A 123 -20.11 -2.67 -13.66
CA LEU A 123 -20.98 -2.06 -12.65
C LEU A 123 -20.39 -0.77 -12.09
N ALA A 124 -19.09 -0.74 -11.76
CA ALA A 124 -18.44 0.49 -11.29
C ALA A 124 -18.45 1.58 -12.38
N THR A 125 -18.21 1.20 -13.64
CA THR A 125 -18.29 2.13 -14.78
C THR A 125 -19.70 2.71 -14.94
N ALA A 126 -20.75 1.90 -14.76
CA ALA A 126 -22.15 2.34 -14.86
C ALA A 126 -22.55 3.27 -13.70
N ALA A 127 -22.20 2.89 -12.46
CA ALA A 127 -22.47 3.69 -11.26
C ALA A 127 -21.77 5.07 -11.27
N MET A 128 -20.69 5.23 -12.05
CA MET A 128 -19.99 6.51 -12.26
C MET A 128 -20.39 7.21 -13.58
N ASP A 129 -21.61 6.99 -14.10
CA ASP A 129 -22.13 7.59 -15.34
C ASP A 129 -21.17 7.44 -16.55
N GLY A 130 -20.65 6.23 -16.73
CA GLY A 130 -19.69 5.89 -17.78
C GLY A 130 -18.24 6.29 -17.50
N VAL A 131 -17.95 7.07 -16.45
CA VAL A 131 -16.59 7.49 -16.09
C VAL A 131 -15.78 6.29 -15.62
N ARG A 132 -14.72 5.96 -16.37
CA ARG A 132 -13.77 4.90 -16.01
C ARG A 132 -12.62 5.46 -15.18
N LEU A 133 -12.46 4.96 -13.96
CA LEU A 133 -11.28 5.26 -13.15
C LEU A 133 -10.00 4.77 -13.86
N PRO A 134 -8.93 5.59 -13.90
CA PRO A 134 -7.65 5.17 -14.44
C PRO A 134 -7.04 4.04 -13.61
N ARG A 135 -6.21 3.21 -14.25
CA ARG A 135 -5.36 2.26 -13.54
C ARG A 135 -4.31 2.97 -12.71
N ARG A 136 -3.88 2.29 -11.64
CA ARG A 136 -2.95 2.75 -10.61
C ARG A 136 -3.43 3.98 -9.85
N ASN A 137 -4.70 3.92 -9.42
CA ASN A 137 -5.41 4.96 -8.73
C ASN A 137 -5.81 4.53 -7.30
N PRO A 138 -4.90 4.65 -6.30
CA PRO A 138 -5.10 4.13 -4.94
C PRO A 138 -6.21 4.81 -4.11
N PHE A 139 -6.73 5.96 -4.58
CA PHE A 139 -7.74 6.77 -3.88
C PHE A 139 -9.02 6.98 -4.72
N SER A 140 -9.16 6.30 -5.86
CA SER A 140 -10.30 6.45 -6.78
C SER A 140 -10.51 7.90 -7.24
N THR A 141 -9.43 8.66 -7.52
CA THR A 141 -9.53 10.06 -7.96
C THR A 141 -10.06 10.19 -9.39
N ILE A 142 -11.01 11.10 -9.59
CA ILE A 142 -11.57 11.44 -10.91
C ILE A 142 -10.96 12.77 -11.35
N GLY A 143 -10.27 12.75 -12.49
CA GLY A 143 -9.64 13.94 -13.06
C GLY A 143 -10.65 15.05 -13.34
N GLY A 144 -10.40 16.25 -12.81
CA GLY A 144 -11.31 17.40 -12.90
C GLY A 144 -12.28 17.54 -11.71
N LEU A 145 -12.70 16.44 -11.07
CA LEU A 145 -13.57 16.49 -9.88
C LEU A 145 -12.74 16.57 -8.59
N ASP A 146 -11.77 15.67 -8.40
CA ASP A 146 -10.83 15.71 -7.27
C ASP A 146 -9.70 16.74 -7.50
N GLN A 147 -10.01 17.87 -8.13
CA GLN A 147 -8.98 18.68 -8.81
C GLN A 147 -9.21 20.20 -8.82
N SER A 148 -9.07 20.83 -7.67
CA SER A 148 -8.83 22.29 -7.56
C SER A 148 -7.34 22.67 -7.44
N MET A 149 -6.51 21.81 -6.83
CA MET A 149 -5.13 22.13 -6.43
C MET A 149 -4.02 21.54 -7.31
N ARG A 150 -4.29 21.22 -8.59
CA ARG A 150 -3.23 20.68 -9.48
C ARG A 150 -2.08 21.69 -9.64
N VAL A 151 -2.46 22.94 -9.96
CA VAL A 151 -1.57 24.07 -10.29
C VAL A 151 -0.55 24.38 -9.19
N PHE A 152 -1.01 24.58 -7.95
CA PHE A 152 -0.18 25.06 -6.83
C PHE A 152 0.98 24.12 -6.48
N TRP A 153 0.79 22.80 -6.60
CA TRP A 153 1.82 21.79 -6.32
C TRP A 153 2.44 21.17 -7.59
N THR A 154 2.43 21.90 -8.71
CA THR A 154 3.22 21.56 -9.92
C THR A 154 4.60 22.22 -9.90
N ILE A 155 4.79 23.22 -9.03
CA ILE A 155 6.00 24.05 -8.97
C ILE A 155 7.01 23.41 -8.01
N GLU A 156 6.57 23.02 -6.81
CA GLU A 156 7.36 22.24 -5.86
C GLU A 156 6.54 21.06 -5.31
N MET A 157 7.19 19.89 -5.22
CA MET A 157 6.72 18.75 -4.44
C MET A 157 7.32 18.87 -3.03
N PRO A 158 6.57 18.58 -1.94
CA PRO A 158 7.16 18.49 -0.61
C PRO A 158 8.30 17.49 -0.58
N GLU A 159 9.39 17.82 0.12
CA GLU A 159 10.53 16.92 0.25
C GLU A 159 10.16 15.66 1.04
N GLU A 160 10.81 14.54 0.73
CA GLU A 160 10.51 13.22 1.30
C GLU A 160 10.64 13.19 2.84
N ARG A 161 11.47 14.08 3.40
CA ARG A 161 11.65 14.28 4.85
C ARG A 161 10.43 14.91 5.53
N ASP A 162 9.82 15.91 4.89
CA ASP A 162 8.74 16.72 5.48
C ASP A 162 7.38 16.07 5.27
N LEU A 163 7.24 15.30 4.18
CA LEU A 163 5.99 14.67 3.76
C LEU A 163 5.32 13.83 4.87
N ALA A 164 6.11 13.13 5.70
CA ALA A 164 5.56 12.35 6.81
C ALA A 164 5.02 13.24 7.95
N VAL A 165 5.58 14.44 8.16
CA VAL A 165 5.12 15.44 9.13
C VAL A 165 3.88 16.18 8.62
N LEU A 166 3.84 16.47 7.32
CA LEU A 166 2.67 17.06 6.64
C LEU A 166 1.45 16.12 6.71
N LEU A 167 1.65 14.81 6.50
CA LEU A 167 0.59 13.80 6.65
C LEU A 167 0.06 13.71 8.09
N ASP A 168 0.91 13.93 9.10
CA ASP A 168 0.46 13.96 10.51
C ASP A 168 -0.35 15.21 10.82
N SER A 169 0.14 16.36 10.36
CA SER A 169 -0.48 17.66 10.57
C SER A 169 -1.86 17.72 9.90
N ALA A 170 -2.01 17.06 8.74
CA ALA A 170 -3.27 16.86 8.07
C ALA A 170 -4.22 15.88 8.80
N ALA A 171 -3.69 14.91 9.57
CA ALA A 171 -4.46 13.88 10.26
C ALA A 171 -4.93 14.29 11.68
N PHE A 172 -4.16 15.11 12.40
CA PHE A 172 -4.37 15.39 13.82
C PHE A 172 -4.94 16.78 14.17
N ALA A 173 -5.02 17.73 13.23
CA ALA A 173 -5.38 19.13 13.50
C ALA A 173 -6.72 19.31 14.26
N PRO A 174 -6.71 19.64 15.57
CA PRO A 174 -7.92 19.89 16.33
C PRO A 174 -8.32 21.37 16.19
N SER A 175 -9.45 21.59 15.51
CA SER A 175 -10.11 22.87 15.23
C SER A 175 -9.35 23.90 14.36
N HIS A 176 -10.13 24.67 13.61
CA HIS A 176 -9.78 25.84 12.78
C HIS A 176 -8.89 25.68 11.53
N ALA A 177 -8.10 24.61 11.37
CA ALA A 177 -7.25 24.44 10.17
C ALA A 177 -7.15 22.98 9.66
N THR A 178 -8.29 22.33 9.42
CA THR A 178 -8.32 21.01 8.77
C THR A 178 -7.89 21.11 7.31
N VAL A 179 -6.82 20.40 6.93
CA VAL A 179 -6.39 20.24 5.53
C VAL A 179 -7.53 19.60 4.72
N ASP A 180 -7.88 20.18 3.57
CA ASP A 180 -8.99 19.70 2.73
C ASP A 180 -8.74 18.29 2.18
N LEU A 181 -9.79 17.51 1.98
CA LEU A 181 -9.69 16.11 1.52
C LEU A 181 -8.89 15.96 0.20
N PRO A 182 -9.08 16.79 -0.85
CA PRO A 182 -8.21 16.79 -2.02
C PRO A 182 -6.71 16.99 -1.70
N SER A 183 -6.36 17.91 -0.80
CA SER A 183 -4.97 18.10 -0.34
C SER A 183 -4.44 16.92 0.48
N GLN A 184 -5.28 16.27 1.31
CA GLN A 184 -4.89 15.03 2.01
C GLN A 184 -4.59 13.90 1.02
N ILE A 185 -5.46 13.71 0.02
CA ILE A 185 -5.26 12.75 -1.06
C ILE A 185 -3.97 13.07 -1.84
N ARG A 186 -3.71 14.34 -2.16
CA ARG A 186 -2.48 14.76 -2.84
C ARG A 186 -1.22 14.39 -2.05
N LEU A 187 -1.18 14.66 -0.74
CA LEU A 187 -0.05 14.27 0.12
C LEU A 187 0.14 12.75 0.17
N ALA A 188 -0.96 11.99 0.22
CA ALA A 188 -0.92 10.54 0.24
C ALA A 188 -0.50 9.94 -1.12
N GLU A 189 -0.90 10.53 -2.25
CA GLU A 189 -0.38 10.22 -3.59
C GLU A 189 1.13 10.50 -3.67
N CYS A 190 1.59 11.65 -3.18
CA CYS A 190 3.02 11.98 -3.11
C CYS A 190 3.82 10.91 -2.35
N PHE A 191 3.29 10.40 -1.22
CA PHE A 191 3.96 9.39 -0.39
C PHE A 191 4.14 8.06 -1.14
N LEU A 192 3.09 7.61 -1.83
CA LEU A 192 3.16 6.40 -2.66
C LEU A 192 4.09 6.59 -3.88
N LEU A 193 4.19 7.80 -4.43
CA LEU A 193 5.15 8.12 -5.50
C LEU A 193 6.62 8.14 -5.03
N TYR A 194 6.91 8.56 -3.79
CA TYR A 194 8.25 8.41 -3.21
C TYR A 194 8.58 6.93 -2.95
N GLU A 195 7.61 6.13 -2.52
CA GLU A 195 7.78 4.68 -2.38
C GLU A 195 8.15 4.01 -3.73
N GLU A 196 7.47 4.38 -4.83
CA GLU A 196 7.82 3.92 -6.19
C GLU A 196 9.21 4.36 -6.65
N ARG A 197 9.64 5.59 -6.30
CA ARG A 197 11.00 6.08 -6.63
C ARG A 197 12.06 5.28 -5.89
N ARG A 198 11.79 4.90 -4.64
CA ARG A 198 12.74 4.25 -3.73
C ARG A 198 12.88 2.74 -3.95
N TYR A 199 11.76 2.03 -4.15
CA TYR A 199 11.72 0.56 -4.25
C TYR A 199 11.34 0.05 -5.66
N GLY A 200 11.14 0.95 -6.62
CA GLY A 200 10.63 0.62 -7.94
C GLY A 200 9.12 0.46 -7.97
N LYS A 201 8.56 0.32 -9.18
CA LYS A 201 7.11 0.16 -9.35
C LYS A 201 6.66 -1.25 -9.00
N PHE A 202 5.52 -1.37 -8.31
CA PHE A 202 4.88 -2.67 -8.08
C PHE A 202 4.62 -3.36 -9.44
N SER A 203 5.06 -4.61 -9.59
CA SER A 203 5.15 -5.20 -10.93
C SER A 203 3.77 -5.55 -11.49
N ARG A 204 3.60 -5.42 -12.81
CA ARG A 204 2.36 -5.82 -13.50
C ARG A 204 2.01 -7.29 -13.27
N ALA A 205 3.02 -8.15 -13.08
CA ALA A 205 2.83 -9.57 -12.78
C ALA A 205 2.24 -9.78 -11.37
N GLN A 206 2.74 -9.06 -10.36
CA GLN A 206 2.18 -9.11 -9.00
C GLN A 206 0.78 -8.47 -8.94
N ALA A 207 0.54 -7.36 -9.63
CA ALA A 207 -0.78 -6.74 -9.72
C ALA A 207 -1.81 -7.67 -10.40
N ALA A 208 -1.43 -8.33 -11.51
CA ALA A 208 -2.27 -9.34 -12.17
C ALA A 208 -2.37 -10.67 -11.39
N ALA A 209 -1.56 -10.87 -10.36
CA ALA A 209 -1.65 -12.03 -9.48
C ALA A 209 -2.77 -11.89 -8.43
N ASP A 210 -3.23 -10.66 -8.11
CA ASP A 210 -4.31 -10.43 -7.15
C ASP A 210 -5.59 -11.20 -7.56
N HIS A 211 -6.15 -11.94 -6.59
CA HIS A 211 -7.41 -12.66 -6.72
C HIS A 211 -8.58 -11.77 -7.13
N ARG A 212 -8.66 -10.52 -6.66
CA ARG A 212 -9.83 -9.64 -6.88
C ARG A 212 -10.12 -9.39 -8.35
N LEU A 213 -9.08 -9.20 -9.16
CA LEU A 213 -9.21 -9.02 -10.61
C LEU A 213 -9.65 -10.30 -11.31
N LYS A 214 -9.20 -11.48 -10.84
CA LYS A 214 -9.57 -12.78 -11.42
C LYS A 214 -11.02 -13.13 -11.07
N GLU A 215 -11.40 -12.91 -9.82
CA GLU A 215 -12.75 -13.13 -9.30
C GLU A 215 -13.77 -12.24 -9.99
N LEU A 216 -13.49 -10.93 -10.13
CA LEU A 216 -14.33 -10.01 -10.92
C LEU A 216 -14.53 -10.50 -12.36
N VAL A 217 -13.44 -10.84 -13.06
CA VAL A 217 -13.50 -11.30 -14.46
C VAL A 217 -14.27 -12.62 -14.59
N GLN A 218 -14.11 -13.54 -13.63
CA GLN A 218 -14.90 -14.77 -13.57
C GLN A 218 -16.38 -14.47 -13.33
N LYS A 219 -16.71 -13.57 -12.39
CA LYS A 219 -18.09 -13.23 -12.05
C LYS A 219 -18.83 -12.49 -13.17
N GLU A 220 -18.17 -11.54 -13.84
CA GLU A 220 -18.73 -10.90 -15.04
C GLU A 220 -18.95 -11.91 -16.19
N ALA A 221 -18.06 -12.91 -16.35
CA ALA A 221 -18.23 -13.96 -17.35
C ALA A 221 -19.35 -14.97 -16.99
N GLU A 222 -19.47 -15.36 -15.72
CA GLU A 222 -20.57 -16.18 -15.21
C GLU A 222 -21.92 -15.49 -15.43
N TYR A 223 -22.04 -14.21 -15.04
CA TYR A 223 -23.24 -13.40 -15.26
C TYR A 223 -23.57 -13.26 -16.75
N SER A 224 -22.61 -12.80 -17.56
CA SER A 224 -22.79 -12.63 -19.02
C SER A 224 -23.22 -13.92 -19.72
N SER A 225 -22.78 -15.08 -19.24
CA SER A 225 -23.17 -16.39 -19.77
C SER A 225 -24.62 -16.72 -19.40
N LYS A 226 -25.02 -16.50 -18.15
CA LYS A 226 -26.42 -16.70 -17.70
C LYS A 226 -27.40 -15.81 -18.47
N THR A 227 -27.10 -14.52 -18.61
CA THR A 227 -27.97 -13.56 -19.33
C THR A 227 -28.12 -13.90 -20.81
N ARG A 228 -27.08 -14.46 -21.46
CA ARG A 228 -27.11 -14.81 -22.89
C ARG A 228 -27.75 -16.17 -23.20
N PHE A 229 -27.54 -17.16 -22.33
CA PHE A 229 -27.93 -18.55 -22.60
C PHE A 229 -29.11 -19.04 -21.75
N GLY A 230 -29.66 -18.20 -20.86
CA GLY A 230 -30.94 -18.43 -20.20
C GLY A 230 -30.95 -19.64 -19.27
N GLN A 231 -30.17 -19.59 -18.20
CA GLN A 231 -30.50 -20.44 -17.04
C GLN A 231 -31.78 -19.89 -16.41
N ALA A 232 -32.82 -20.73 -16.32
CA ALA A 232 -34.08 -20.39 -15.70
C ALA A 232 -33.90 -20.09 -14.20
N LEU A 233 -34.81 -19.26 -13.67
CA LEU A 233 -35.02 -19.00 -12.25
C LEU A 233 -35.54 -20.25 -11.52
#